data_AF-A0A6J5BYY8-F1
#
_entry.id   AF-A0A6J5BYY8-F1
#
_cell.length_a   1.000
_cell.length_b   1.000
_cell.length_c   1.000
_cell.angle_alpha   90.00
_cell.angle_beta   90.00
_cell.angle_gamma   90.00
#
_symmetry.space_group_name_H-M   'P 1'
#
loop_
_entity.id
_entity.type
_entity.pdbx_description
1 polymer ?
#
loop_
_entity_poly.entity_id
_entity_poly.type
_entity_poly.pdbx_seq_one_letter_code
_entity_poly.pdbx_strand_id
1 'polypeptide(L)'
;MNSSGIKQELDLIEQLIAASAAGRGVRALAAALAGRRHPMQRRTLQRRLDVLLEAGRIVSEGAGRAVSYKQVAVQGAAVSPTQVVAAASTSGEAYVPVSSAGLEVRAEVNRPLHERRPVGYNRAFLERYRPNQDAYLSQAQRERLHEWGRTSADVRPAGTYARDIMSRLLIDLSWASSRLEGNTYTRLDTVRLIEQGHIAEGKDAQETQMILNHKAAIEMIVESADEVGFNRFTVLNLHAILSDNLMSDPFASGRLRAREVEISGTVFFPLAVPQQIAECFEAVLNKAAQIDDPFEQAFFSMVHLPYLQPFEDVNKRVSRLTANIPLIRQNLCPLSFIDVPEKAYVDGTLGVYETNRVELLRDVFIWAYERSCQRYLAIRQSIGEPDAFRLKYRNALIQVVQEVIRGGLAGTRGEIETLAQNQVEAAEVSSFVDAIQSDLDQLYLGNVARYRLRLSEFEHWPFKRADAVSR
;
A
#
# COMPACT_ATOMS: atom_id res chain seq x y z
N MET A 1 -23.27 -21.34 -27.69
CA MET A 1 -23.88 -20.28 -28.52
C MET A 1 -22.75 -19.48 -29.18
N ASN A 2 -22.76 -19.36 -30.51
CA ASN A 2 -21.63 -18.83 -31.29
C ASN A 2 -21.25 -17.38 -30.91
N SER A 3 -20.02 -17.19 -30.43
CA SER A 3 -19.43 -15.87 -30.11
C SER A 3 -19.47 -14.89 -31.30
N SER A 4 -19.36 -15.43 -32.53
CA SER A 4 -19.42 -14.66 -33.78
C SER A 4 -20.77 -13.94 -34.01
N GLY A 5 -21.90 -14.57 -33.66
CA GLY A 5 -23.23 -13.97 -33.83
C GLY A 5 -23.50 -12.81 -32.88
N ILE A 6 -22.94 -12.87 -31.67
CA ILE A 6 -23.11 -11.81 -30.66
C ILE A 6 -22.33 -10.56 -31.07
N LYS A 7 -21.12 -10.71 -31.62
CA LYS A 7 -20.33 -9.58 -32.12
C LYS A 7 -21.05 -8.84 -33.26
N GLN A 8 -21.61 -9.59 -34.20
CA GLN A 8 -22.40 -9.01 -35.31
C GLN A 8 -23.66 -8.26 -34.81
N GLU A 9 -24.33 -8.78 -33.78
CA GLU A 9 -25.47 -8.09 -33.15
C GLU A 9 -25.05 -6.75 -32.50
N LEU A 10 -23.91 -6.72 -31.81
CA LEU A 10 -23.40 -5.52 -31.13
C LEU A 10 -23.00 -4.43 -32.13
N ASP A 11 -22.27 -4.80 -33.18
CA ASP A 11 -21.83 -3.87 -34.23
C ASP A 11 -23.02 -3.30 -35.01
N LEU A 12 -24.06 -4.11 -35.25
CA LEU A 12 -25.30 -3.64 -35.88
C LEU A 12 -26.05 -2.62 -35.02
N ILE A 13 -26.11 -2.83 -33.69
CA ILE A 13 -26.75 -1.91 -32.75
C ILE A 13 -26.00 -0.58 -32.70
N GLU A 14 -24.66 -0.62 -32.65
CA GLU A 14 -23.81 0.58 -32.64
C GLU A 14 -23.98 1.41 -33.92
N GLN A 15 -24.00 0.77 -35.09
CA GLN A 15 -24.26 1.46 -36.37
C GLN A 15 -25.63 2.16 -36.41
N LEU A 16 -26.66 1.53 -35.83
CA LEU A 16 -28.00 2.12 -35.76
C LEU A 16 -28.04 3.33 -34.81
N ILE A 17 -27.25 3.31 -33.73
CA ILE A 17 -27.09 4.43 -32.81
C ILE A 17 -26.31 5.58 -33.48
N ALA A 18 -25.21 5.26 -34.18
CA ALA A 18 -24.39 6.22 -34.94
C ALA A 18 -25.19 6.95 -36.03
N ALA A 19 -26.17 6.27 -36.64
CA ALA A 19 -27.05 6.84 -37.66
C ALA A 19 -28.10 7.85 -37.14
N SER A 20 -28.02 8.27 -35.86
CA SER A 20 -28.91 9.29 -35.28
C SER A 20 -28.13 10.26 -34.39
N ALA A 21 -27.98 11.51 -34.82
CA ALA A 21 -27.31 12.56 -34.05
C ALA A 21 -28.02 12.88 -32.72
N ALA A 22 -29.35 12.69 -32.66
CA ALA A 22 -30.14 12.86 -31.44
C ALA A 22 -30.11 11.62 -30.51
N GLY A 23 -29.42 10.55 -30.90
CA GLY A 23 -29.48 9.25 -30.23
C GLY A 23 -30.74 8.46 -30.56
N ARG A 24 -30.84 7.22 -30.08
CA ARG A 24 -32.04 6.39 -30.24
C ARG A 24 -32.43 5.73 -28.92
N GLY A 25 -33.72 5.76 -28.59
CA GLY A 25 -34.25 5.00 -27.45
C GLY A 25 -34.50 3.53 -27.80
N VAL A 26 -34.65 2.67 -26.77
CA VAL A 26 -34.79 1.21 -26.92
C VAL A 26 -35.94 0.81 -27.86
N ARG A 27 -37.08 1.51 -27.83
CA ARG A 27 -38.22 1.23 -28.73
C ARG A 27 -37.89 1.53 -30.19
N ALA A 28 -37.19 2.63 -30.46
CA ALA A 28 -36.79 3.02 -31.81
C ALA A 28 -35.70 2.08 -32.36
N LEU A 29 -34.78 1.61 -31.50
CA LEU A 29 -33.78 0.60 -31.85
C LEU A 29 -34.43 -0.75 -32.19
N ALA A 30 -35.40 -1.20 -31.39
CA ALA A 30 -36.12 -2.44 -31.66
C ALA A 30 -36.88 -2.40 -33.01
N ALA A 31 -37.52 -1.27 -33.34
CA ALA A 31 -38.18 -1.09 -34.63
C ALA A 31 -37.18 -1.06 -35.80
N ALA A 32 -36.03 -0.38 -35.64
CA ALA A 32 -34.99 -0.32 -36.67
C ALA A 32 -34.33 -1.69 -36.92
N LEU A 33 -34.14 -2.49 -35.88
CA LEU A 33 -33.63 -3.87 -35.98
C LEU A 33 -34.63 -4.79 -36.69
N ALA A 34 -35.93 -4.66 -36.40
CA ALA A 34 -36.98 -5.40 -37.10
C ALA A 34 -37.02 -5.05 -38.60
N GLY A 35 -36.84 -3.76 -38.95
CA GLY A 35 -36.75 -3.30 -40.35
C GLY A 35 -35.55 -3.85 -41.12
N ARG A 36 -34.46 -4.22 -40.43
CA ARG A 36 -33.27 -4.88 -41.02
C ARG A 36 -33.33 -6.42 -40.98
N ARG A 37 -34.53 -7.00 -40.79
CA ARG A 37 -34.78 -8.46 -40.69
C ARG A 37 -34.04 -9.14 -39.53
N HIS A 38 -33.72 -8.40 -38.46
CA HIS A 38 -33.05 -8.92 -37.28
C HIS A 38 -33.86 -8.62 -36.00
N PRO A 39 -35.11 -9.12 -35.87
CA PRO A 39 -35.96 -8.81 -34.74
C PRO A 39 -35.37 -9.39 -33.45
N MET A 40 -35.27 -8.55 -32.41
CA MET A 40 -34.69 -8.92 -31.13
C MET A 40 -35.69 -8.67 -30.00
N GLN A 41 -35.79 -9.64 -29.07
CA GLN A 41 -36.60 -9.45 -27.87
C GLN A 41 -36.04 -8.31 -27.02
N ARG A 42 -36.92 -7.53 -26.40
CA ARG A 42 -36.54 -6.32 -25.64
C ARG A 42 -35.48 -6.57 -24.55
N ARG A 43 -35.57 -7.70 -23.84
CA ARG A 43 -34.63 -8.08 -22.78
C ARG A 43 -33.23 -8.40 -23.35
N THR A 44 -33.17 -9.00 -24.53
CA THR A 44 -31.91 -9.28 -25.24
C THR A 44 -31.27 -7.98 -25.74
N LEU A 45 -32.07 -7.07 -26.31
CA LEU A 45 -31.58 -5.76 -26.77
C LEU A 45 -31.03 -4.92 -25.61
N GLN A 46 -31.71 -4.91 -24.46
CA GLN A 46 -31.19 -4.24 -23.26
C GLN A 46 -29.85 -4.83 -22.82
N ARG A 47 -29.74 -6.16 -22.73
CA ARG A 47 -28.47 -6.82 -22.39
C ARG A 47 -27.33 -6.48 -23.37
N ARG A 48 -27.63 -6.29 -24.66
CA ARG A 48 -26.63 -5.87 -25.66
C ARG A 48 -26.21 -4.41 -25.51
N LEU A 49 -27.15 -3.54 -25.15
CA LEU A 49 -26.89 -2.13 -24.85
C LEU A 49 -26.05 -1.98 -23.57
N ASP A 50 -26.32 -2.79 -22.54
CA ASP A 50 -25.53 -2.82 -21.31
C ASP A 50 -24.08 -3.21 -21.61
N VAL A 51 -23.86 -4.24 -22.44
CA VAL A 51 -22.52 -4.63 -22.90
C VAL A 51 -21.82 -3.50 -23.68
N LEU A 52 -22.54 -2.73 -24.50
CA LEU A 52 -21.96 -1.60 -25.24
C LEU A 52 -21.66 -0.39 -24.33
N LEU A 53 -22.47 -0.18 -23.29
CA LEU A 53 -22.26 0.86 -22.27
C LEU A 53 -21.06 0.52 -21.38
N GLU A 54 -20.98 -0.72 -20.88
CA GLU A 54 -19.85 -1.22 -20.09
C GLU A 54 -18.54 -1.17 -20.89
N ALA A 55 -18.60 -1.43 -22.20
CA ALA A 55 -17.47 -1.29 -23.11
C ALA A 55 -17.15 0.16 -23.51
N GLY A 56 -17.91 1.16 -23.02
CA GLY A 56 -17.70 2.58 -23.33
C GLY A 56 -17.91 2.96 -24.81
N ARG A 57 -18.54 2.08 -25.60
CA ARG A 57 -18.76 2.26 -27.04
C ARG A 57 -19.93 3.19 -27.35
N ILE A 58 -20.89 3.27 -26.43
CA ILE A 58 -22.03 4.17 -26.48
C ILE A 58 -22.20 4.83 -25.10
N VAL A 59 -22.92 5.95 -25.05
CA VAL A 59 -23.36 6.60 -23.82
C VAL A 59 -24.88 6.66 -23.77
N SER A 60 -25.45 6.65 -22.57
CA SER A 60 -26.88 6.85 -22.35
C SER A 60 -27.14 8.25 -21.79
N GLU A 61 -28.15 8.92 -22.33
CA GLU A 61 -28.62 10.23 -21.87
C GLU A 61 -30.12 10.17 -21.56
N GLY A 62 -30.52 10.73 -20.42
CA GLY A 62 -31.89 10.76 -19.91
C GLY A 62 -32.18 9.72 -18.82
N ALA A 63 -33.40 9.73 -18.26
CA ALA A 63 -33.82 8.83 -17.18
C ALA A 63 -35.16 8.14 -17.50
N GLY A 64 -35.30 6.88 -17.05
CA GLY A 64 -36.55 6.13 -17.14
C GLY A 64 -37.00 5.82 -18.58
N ARG A 65 -38.19 6.30 -18.98
CA ARG A 65 -38.75 6.05 -20.33
C ARG A 65 -38.16 6.93 -21.43
N ALA A 66 -37.34 7.94 -21.06
CA ALA A 66 -36.71 8.89 -21.97
C ALA A 66 -35.22 8.61 -22.24
N VAL A 67 -34.71 7.43 -21.88
CA VAL A 67 -33.30 7.06 -22.11
C VAL A 67 -33.02 6.91 -23.61
N SER A 68 -32.06 7.70 -24.11
CA SER A 68 -31.54 7.66 -25.47
C SER A 68 -30.08 7.26 -25.46
N TYR A 69 -29.66 6.43 -26.42
CA TYR A 69 -28.27 6.00 -26.55
C TYR A 69 -27.61 6.78 -27.69
N LYS A 70 -26.41 7.28 -27.47
CA LYS A 70 -25.61 8.09 -28.41
C LYS A 70 -24.20 7.52 -28.55
N GLN A 71 -23.56 7.81 -29.68
CA GLN A 71 -22.16 7.45 -29.92
C GLN A 71 -21.23 8.44 -29.21
N VAL A 72 -20.09 7.97 -28.71
CA VAL A 72 -19.07 8.83 -28.10
C VAL A 72 -18.43 9.70 -29.18
N ALA A 73 -18.56 11.02 -29.06
CA ALA A 73 -17.94 11.97 -29.99
C ALA A 73 -16.46 12.16 -29.63
N VAL A 74 -15.56 11.74 -30.51
CA VAL A 74 -14.14 12.11 -30.45
C VAL A 74 -14.02 13.50 -31.07
N GLN A 75 -13.89 14.55 -30.26
CA GLN A 75 -13.55 15.89 -30.74
C GLN A 75 -12.10 16.20 -30.40
N GLY A 76 -11.29 16.39 -31.45
CA GLY A 76 -9.98 17.01 -31.37
C GLY A 76 -10.04 18.50 -31.73
N ALA A 77 -9.10 19.26 -31.16
CA ALA A 77 -8.32 20.36 -31.76
C ALA A 77 -8.13 21.59 -30.86
N ALA A 78 -6.87 22.05 -30.89
CA ALA A 78 -6.35 23.41 -30.72
C ALA A 78 -5.98 23.93 -29.32
N VAL A 79 -4.67 24.13 -29.18
CA VAL A 79 -3.93 24.76 -28.07
C VAL A 79 -3.92 26.28 -28.24
N SER A 80 -4.02 27.02 -27.14
CA SER A 80 -3.26 28.26 -26.94
C SER A 80 -2.91 28.42 -25.45
N PRO A 81 -1.67 28.83 -25.10
CA PRO A 81 -1.14 28.70 -23.75
C PRO A 81 -1.18 30.02 -23.01
N THR A 82 -1.94 30.14 -21.92
CA THR A 82 -1.54 30.95 -20.76
C THR A 82 -2.46 30.73 -19.57
N GLN A 83 -1.85 30.83 -18.39
CA GLN A 83 -2.43 30.97 -17.05
C GLN A 83 -2.75 29.69 -16.26
N VAL A 84 -1.85 29.49 -15.31
CA VAL A 84 -1.96 28.76 -14.06
C VAL A 84 -3.26 29.13 -13.34
N VAL A 85 -4.23 28.21 -13.27
CA VAL A 85 -5.14 28.09 -12.12
C VAL A 85 -5.62 26.65 -12.01
N ALA A 86 -5.59 26.11 -10.79
CA ALA A 86 -6.19 24.85 -10.43
C ALA A 86 -7.67 24.80 -10.80
N ALA A 87 -8.13 23.76 -11.51
CA ALA A 87 -9.51 23.32 -11.46
C ALA A 87 -9.70 21.90 -12.03
N ALA A 88 -10.12 21.03 -11.12
CA ALA A 88 -11.33 20.22 -11.27
C ALA A 88 -11.31 19.08 -12.31
N SER A 89 -10.95 17.90 -11.78
CA SER A 89 -11.68 16.64 -11.94
C SER A 89 -12.84 16.64 -12.96
N THR A 90 -12.50 16.43 -14.23
CA THR A 90 -13.32 15.59 -15.10
C THR A 90 -13.32 14.19 -14.50
N SER A 91 -14.50 13.57 -14.34
CA SER A 91 -14.74 12.26 -13.73
C SER A 91 -13.76 11.19 -14.24
N GLY A 92 -12.60 11.13 -13.60
CA GLY A 92 -11.40 10.51 -14.12
C GLY A 92 -10.90 9.51 -13.09
N GLU A 93 -10.47 8.37 -13.59
CA GLU A 93 -9.74 7.34 -12.87
C GLU A 93 -8.76 7.98 -11.87
N ALA A 94 -8.82 7.61 -10.59
CA ALA A 94 -7.97 8.19 -9.56
C ALA A 94 -6.48 8.04 -9.98
N TYR A 95 -5.75 9.15 -10.02
CA TYR A 95 -4.35 9.18 -10.46
C TYR A 95 -3.55 10.13 -9.56
N VAL A 96 -2.23 9.93 -9.47
CA VAL A 96 -1.35 10.77 -8.65
C VAL A 96 -1.03 12.09 -9.37
N PRO A 97 -0.72 13.18 -8.64
CA PRO A 97 -0.10 14.36 -9.25
C PRO A 97 1.22 13.97 -9.94
N VAL A 98 1.43 14.45 -11.16
CA VAL A 98 2.61 14.13 -11.98
C VAL A 98 3.29 15.41 -12.46
N SER A 99 4.62 15.34 -12.52
CA SER A 99 5.48 16.38 -13.09
C SER A 99 5.29 16.50 -14.61
N SER A 100 5.78 17.58 -15.21
CA SER A 100 5.77 17.74 -16.68
C SER A 100 6.49 16.59 -17.38
N ALA A 101 7.67 16.21 -16.88
CA ALA A 101 8.41 15.05 -17.39
C ALA A 101 7.64 13.73 -17.18
N GLY A 102 6.96 13.57 -16.03
CA GLY A 102 6.10 12.41 -15.77
C GLY A 102 4.91 12.33 -16.74
N LEU A 103 4.32 13.46 -17.13
CA LEU A 103 3.24 13.52 -18.13
C LEU A 103 3.70 13.06 -19.52
N GLU A 104 4.92 13.42 -19.93
CA GLU A 104 5.50 12.95 -21.19
C GLU A 104 5.66 11.43 -21.20
N VAL A 105 6.26 10.87 -20.14
CA VAL A 105 6.43 9.42 -19.98
C VAL A 105 5.07 8.72 -19.98
N ARG A 106 4.09 9.28 -19.24
CA ARG A 106 2.72 8.77 -19.18
C ARG A 106 2.07 8.75 -20.56
N ALA A 107 2.25 9.80 -21.36
CA ALA A 107 1.69 9.89 -22.70
C ALA A 107 2.31 8.84 -23.65
N GLU A 108 3.58 8.49 -23.45
CA GLU A 108 4.27 7.49 -24.24
C GLU A 108 3.81 6.06 -23.92
N VAL A 109 3.75 5.69 -22.64
CA VAL A 109 3.37 4.33 -22.21
C VAL A 109 1.88 4.04 -22.33
N ASN A 110 1.03 5.07 -22.40
CA ASN A 110 -0.40 4.92 -22.63
C ASN A 110 -0.79 4.83 -24.12
N ARG A 111 0.18 4.89 -25.05
CA ARG A 111 -0.10 4.60 -26.46
C ARG A 111 -0.51 3.14 -26.64
N PRO A 112 -1.38 2.83 -27.61
CA PRO A 112 -1.70 1.45 -27.96
C PRO A 112 -0.43 0.60 -28.17
N LEU A 113 -0.45 -0.66 -27.73
CA LEU A 113 0.72 -1.58 -27.81
C LEU A 113 1.37 -1.62 -29.20
N HIS A 114 0.56 -1.60 -30.27
CA HIS A 114 1.05 -1.67 -31.64
C HIS A 114 1.72 -0.36 -32.14
N GLU A 115 1.54 0.75 -31.44
CA GLU A 115 2.21 2.03 -31.71
C GLU A 115 3.51 2.20 -30.90
N ARG A 116 3.72 1.35 -29.89
CA ARG A 116 4.92 1.36 -29.04
C ARG A 116 6.00 0.49 -29.66
N ARG A 117 7.27 0.91 -29.55
CA ARG A 117 8.41 0.19 -30.12
C ARG A 117 8.88 -0.91 -29.16
N PRO A 118 9.03 -2.17 -29.62
CA PRO A 118 9.70 -3.22 -28.85
C PRO A 118 11.09 -2.81 -28.37
N VAL A 119 11.37 -3.02 -27.08
CA VAL A 119 12.65 -2.69 -26.46
C VAL A 119 13.15 -3.82 -25.56
N GLY A 120 14.47 -4.04 -25.54
CA GLY A 120 15.10 -5.02 -24.67
C GLY A 120 15.71 -4.39 -23.41
N TYR A 121 16.26 -5.23 -22.54
CA TYR A 121 17.04 -4.76 -21.37
C TYR A 121 18.27 -3.95 -21.79
N ASN A 122 18.39 -2.75 -21.24
CA ASN A 122 19.49 -1.82 -21.48
C ASN A 122 20.48 -1.87 -20.31
N ARG A 123 21.52 -2.68 -20.44
CA ARG A 123 22.58 -2.81 -19.42
C ARG A 123 23.29 -1.47 -19.13
N ALA A 124 23.44 -0.60 -20.13
CA ALA A 124 24.07 0.71 -19.95
C ALA A 124 23.27 1.64 -19.01
N PHE A 125 21.95 1.42 -18.84
CA PHE A 125 21.14 2.17 -17.89
C PHE A 125 21.59 1.92 -16.44
N LEU A 126 21.97 0.69 -16.10
CA LEU A 126 22.53 0.35 -14.79
C LEU A 126 23.98 0.81 -14.67
N GLU A 127 24.79 0.57 -15.71
CA GLU A 127 26.23 0.84 -15.67
C GLU A 127 26.54 2.33 -15.50
N ARG A 128 25.77 3.21 -16.16
CA ARG A 128 25.96 4.67 -16.10
C ARG A 128 25.71 5.28 -14.73
N TYR A 129 24.88 4.66 -13.89
CA TYR A 129 24.56 5.19 -12.57
C TYR A 129 25.75 4.98 -11.62
N ARG A 130 26.34 6.07 -11.12
CA ARG A 130 27.42 6.02 -10.12
C ARG A 130 26.85 6.40 -8.74
N PRO A 131 26.86 5.47 -7.76
CA PRO A 131 26.40 5.75 -6.41
C PRO A 131 27.03 7.03 -5.85
N ASN A 132 26.21 7.85 -5.18
CA ASN A 132 26.58 9.12 -4.53
C ASN A 132 27.13 10.21 -5.48
N GLN A 133 27.15 9.99 -6.79
CA GLN A 133 27.51 11.01 -7.80
C GLN A 133 26.32 11.35 -8.69
N ASP A 134 25.58 10.33 -9.14
CA ASP A 134 24.33 10.47 -9.87
C ASP A 134 23.15 10.25 -8.90
N ALA A 135 22.02 10.87 -9.17
CA ALA A 135 20.81 10.71 -8.36
C ALA A 135 19.55 10.77 -9.21
N TYR A 136 18.59 9.90 -8.92
CA TYR A 136 17.25 9.93 -9.50
C TYR A 136 16.32 10.89 -8.78
N LEU A 137 16.54 11.07 -7.48
CA LEU A 137 15.89 12.06 -6.64
C LEU A 137 16.78 13.31 -6.55
N SER A 138 16.23 14.47 -6.93
CA SER A 138 16.93 15.74 -6.71
C SER A 138 17.18 15.99 -5.22
N GLN A 139 18.16 16.85 -4.91
CA GLN A 139 18.47 17.23 -3.52
C GLN A 139 17.22 17.72 -2.77
N ALA A 140 16.45 18.64 -3.36
CA ALA A 140 15.22 19.16 -2.76
C ALA A 140 14.15 18.08 -2.52
N GLN A 141 14.06 17.08 -3.41
CA GLN A 141 13.15 15.94 -3.20
C GLN A 141 13.59 15.07 -2.03
N ARG A 142 14.89 14.77 -1.92
CA ARG A 142 15.43 13.99 -0.78
C ARG A 142 15.23 14.72 0.54
N GLU A 143 15.54 16.01 0.60
CA GLU A 143 15.32 16.84 1.79
C GLU A 143 13.86 16.81 2.24
N ARG A 144 12.91 16.98 1.32
CA ARG A 144 11.47 16.91 1.61
C ARG A 144 11.03 15.53 2.10
N LEU A 145 11.56 14.45 1.53
CA LEU A 145 11.28 13.08 1.99
C LEU A 145 11.81 12.87 3.42
N HIS A 146 13.01 13.37 3.73
CA HIS A 146 13.53 13.35 5.10
C HIS A 146 12.68 14.17 6.08
N GLU A 147 12.20 15.34 5.68
CA GLU A 147 11.31 16.16 6.51
C GLU A 147 10.02 15.42 6.90
N TRP A 148 9.41 14.72 5.95
CA TRP A 148 8.22 13.91 6.20
C TRP A 148 8.49 12.62 6.97
N GLY A 149 9.63 11.99 6.69
CA GLY A 149 9.98 10.67 7.17
C GLY A 149 10.56 10.61 8.57
N ARG A 150 10.89 11.76 9.19
CA ARG A 150 11.49 11.82 10.54
C ARG A 150 10.51 11.34 11.61
N THR A 151 10.97 10.42 12.46
CA THR A 151 10.11 9.73 13.43
C THR A 151 10.39 10.13 14.88
N SER A 152 11.57 10.66 15.23
CA SER A 152 11.90 11.43 16.44
C SER A 152 13.42 11.72 16.44
N ALA A 153 13.88 12.69 17.25
CA ALA A 153 15.27 13.18 17.22
C ALA A 153 16.27 12.30 17.99
N ASP A 154 15.81 11.31 18.74
CA ASP A 154 16.68 10.46 19.57
C ASP A 154 17.33 9.36 18.72
N VAL A 155 18.61 9.09 18.97
CA VAL A 155 19.33 7.97 18.37
C VAL A 155 18.73 6.66 18.90
N ARG A 156 17.92 5.99 18.09
CA ARG A 156 17.29 4.70 18.41
C ARG A 156 17.93 3.56 17.61
N PRO A 157 17.95 2.32 18.12
CA PRO A 157 18.37 1.14 17.35
C PRO A 157 17.58 0.98 16.04
N ALA A 158 18.15 0.34 15.02
CA ALA A 158 17.48 0.20 13.72
C ALA A 158 16.14 -0.54 13.86
N GLY A 159 15.16 -0.11 13.07
CA GLY A 159 13.83 -0.72 13.04
C GLY A 159 12.95 -0.43 14.27
N THR A 160 13.41 0.31 15.29
CA THR A 160 12.60 0.66 16.46
C THR A 160 11.30 1.35 16.06
N TYR A 161 11.35 2.33 15.14
CA TYR A 161 10.11 2.97 14.70
C TYR A 161 9.16 1.99 14.02
N ALA A 162 9.68 1.12 13.14
CA ALA A 162 8.86 0.12 12.47
C ALA A 162 8.24 -0.88 13.45
N ARG A 163 8.94 -1.22 14.54
CA ARG A 163 8.41 -2.03 15.65
C ARG A 163 7.27 -1.33 16.38
N ASP A 164 7.39 -0.01 16.63
CA ASP A 164 6.35 0.79 17.29
C ASP A 164 5.02 0.80 16.50
N ILE A 165 5.10 0.77 15.16
CA ILE A 165 3.92 0.75 14.27
C ILE A 165 3.66 -0.63 13.63
N MET A 166 4.29 -1.69 14.13
CA MET A 166 4.40 -2.99 13.45
C MET A 166 3.05 -3.58 13.07
N SER A 167 2.11 -3.65 14.03
CA SER A 167 0.78 -4.22 13.79
C SER A 167 0.09 -3.57 12.59
N ARG A 168 0.22 -2.25 12.48
CA ARG A 168 -0.39 -1.47 11.40
C ARG A 168 0.40 -1.56 10.10
N LEU A 169 1.73 -1.56 10.17
CA LEU A 169 2.60 -1.75 9.02
C LEU A 169 2.32 -3.10 8.33
N LEU A 170 2.21 -4.18 9.12
CA LEU A 170 1.88 -5.51 8.63
C LEU A 170 0.56 -5.51 7.84
N ILE A 171 -0.47 -4.83 8.35
CA ILE A 171 -1.77 -4.74 7.67
C ILE A 171 -1.67 -3.91 6.40
N ASP A 172 -1.17 -2.68 6.51
CA ASP A 172 -1.25 -1.71 5.42
C ASP A 172 -0.35 -2.08 4.24
N LEU A 173 0.89 -2.49 4.49
CA LEU A 173 1.84 -2.86 3.43
C LEU A 173 1.48 -4.22 2.81
N SER A 174 1.05 -5.21 3.60
CA SER A 174 0.62 -6.51 3.03
C SER A 174 -0.60 -6.35 2.13
N TRP A 175 -1.59 -5.58 2.58
CA TRP A 175 -2.78 -5.30 1.79
C TRP A 175 -2.46 -4.52 0.52
N ALA A 176 -1.80 -3.37 0.65
CA ALA A 176 -1.58 -2.46 -0.48
C ALA A 176 -0.64 -3.06 -1.53
N SER A 177 0.44 -3.72 -1.12
CA SER A 177 1.37 -4.38 -2.05
C SER A 177 0.72 -5.55 -2.79
N SER A 178 -0.17 -6.31 -2.13
CA SER A 178 -0.91 -7.40 -2.77
C SER A 178 -1.97 -6.86 -3.73
N ARG A 179 -2.68 -5.80 -3.35
CA ARG A 179 -3.68 -5.13 -4.20
C ARG A 179 -3.06 -4.62 -5.52
N LEU A 180 -1.84 -4.11 -5.48
CA LEU A 180 -1.11 -3.68 -6.69
C LEU A 180 -0.74 -4.84 -7.64
N GLU A 181 -0.91 -6.11 -7.22
CA GLU A 181 -0.81 -7.29 -8.08
C GLU A 181 -2.20 -7.90 -8.39
N GLY A 182 -3.28 -7.17 -8.13
CA GLY A 182 -4.65 -7.60 -8.43
C GLY A 182 -5.35 -8.41 -7.33
N ASN A 183 -4.76 -8.52 -6.14
CA ASN A 183 -5.40 -9.20 -5.01
C ASN A 183 -6.69 -8.47 -4.58
N THR A 184 -7.76 -9.22 -4.39
CA THR A 184 -9.11 -8.70 -4.14
C THR A 184 -9.48 -8.62 -2.66
N TYR A 185 -8.57 -8.96 -1.73
CA TYR A 185 -8.80 -8.81 -0.30
C TYR A 185 -9.18 -7.37 0.04
N THR A 186 -10.23 -7.20 0.85
CA THR A 186 -10.49 -5.89 1.43
C THR A 186 -9.50 -5.63 2.54
N ARG A 187 -9.33 -4.35 2.88
CA ARG A 187 -8.48 -3.98 4.01
C ARG A 187 -9.00 -4.56 5.33
N LEU A 188 -10.31 -4.64 5.51
CA LEU A 188 -10.93 -5.23 6.71
C LEU A 188 -10.68 -6.73 6.79
N ASP A 189 -10.78 -7.44 5.66
CA ASP A 189 -10.46 -8.87 5.61
C ASP A 189 -8.99 -9.12 5.94
N THR A 190 -8.10 -8.24 5.48
CA THR A 190 -6.67 -8.32 5.80
C THR A 190 -6.40 -8.13 7.30
N VAL A 191 -7.13 -7.22 7.96
CA VAL A 191 -7.06 -7.06 9.42
C VAL A 191 -7.46 -8.36 10.13
N ARG A 192 -8.61 -8.93 9.76
CA ARG A 192 -9.11 -10.18 10.36
C ARG A 192 -8.15 -11.35 10.12
N LEU A 193 -7.57 -11.44 8.92
CA LEU A 193 -6.60 -12.48 8.59
C LEU A 193 -5.32 -12.35 9.44
N ILE A 194 -4.73 -11.16 9.51
CA ILE A 194 -3.44 -10.95 10.19
C ILE A 194 -3.58 -10.99 11.71
N GLU A 195 -4.63 -10.38 12.27
CA GLU A 195 -4.80 -10.27 13.73
C GLU A 195 -5.51 -11.49 14.36
N GLN A 196 -6.43 -12.14 13.62
CA GLN A 196 -7.31 -13.19 14.17
C GLN A 196 -7.12 -14.54 13.49
N GLY A 197 -6.27 -14.63 12.45
CA GLY A 197 -6.12 -15.84 11.64
C GLY A 197 -7.37 -16.20 10.85
N HIS A 198 -8.32 -15.28 10.68
CA HIS A 198 -9.60 -15.55 10.04
C HIS A 198 -9.51 -15.34 8.53
N ILE A 199 -9.63 -16.43 7.77
CA ILE A 199 -9.64 -16.43 6.30
C ILE A 199 -10.99 -15.89 5.80
N ALA A 200 -10.96 -14.97 4.85
CA ALA A 200 -12.17 -14.39 4.28
C ALA A 200 -12.93 -15.39 3.39
N GLU A 201 -14.25 -15.46 3.56
CA GLU A 201 -15.11 -16.34 2.78
C GLU A 201 -15.11 -15.96 1.29
N GLY A 202 -15.05 -16.97 0.41
CA GLY A 202 -15.11 -16.78 -1.04
C GLY A 202 -13.83 -16.21 -1.67
N LYS A 203 -12.72 -16.12 -0.92
CA LYS A 203 -11.41 -15.73 -1.43
C LYS A 203 -10.58 -16.93 -1.84
N ASP A 204 -9.73 -16.73 -2.86
CA ASP A 204 -8.82 -17.78 -3.30
C ASP A 204 -7.71 -18.02 -2.27
N ALA A 205 -7.24 -19.26 -2.19
CA ALA A 205 -6.16 -19.64 -1.28
C ALA A 205 -4.85 -18.92 -1.65
N GLN A 206 -4.59 -18.69 -2.94
CA GLN A 206 -3.39 -17.97 -3.39
C GLN A 206 -3.43 -16.50 -2.98
N GLU A 207 -4.61 -15.86 -3.04
CA GLU A 207 -4.78 -14.48 -2.56
C GLU A 207 -4.50 -14.37 -1.05
N THR A 208 -4.98 -15.35 -0.29
CA THR A 208 -4.75 -15.43 1.16
C THR A 208 -3.26 -15.63 1.46
N GLN A 209 -2.62 -16.58 0.78
CA GLN A 209 -1.20 -16.87 0.91
C GLN A 209 -0.34 -15.65 0.56
N MET A 210 -0.71 -14.90 -0.47
CA MET A 210 0.01 -13.68 -0.85
C MET A 210 0.05 -12.66 0.28
N ILE A 211 -1.05 -12.45 1.01
CA ILE A 211 -1.09 -11.54 2.17
C ILE A 211 -0.18 -12.05 3.29
N LEU A 212 -0.25 -13.35 3.60
CA LEU A 212 0.58 -13.97 4.65
C LEU A 212 2.07 -13.95 4.31
N ASN A 213 2.42 -14.14 3.04
CA ASN A 213 3.79 -14.04 2.55
C ASN A 213 4.34 -12.61 2.73
N HIS A 214 3.54 -11.58 2.43
CA HIS A 214 3.94 -10.20 2.68
C HIS A 214 4.13 -9.94 4.18
N LYS A 215 3.21 -10.41 5.03
CA LYS A 215 3.34 -10.31 6.49
C LYS A 215 4.69 -10.88 6.96
N ALA A 216 5.00 -12.12 6.57
CA ALA A 216 6.26 -12.77 6.94
C ALA A 216 7.51 -12.04 6.40
N ALA A 217 7.44 -11.50 5.19
CA ALA A 217 8.54 -10.74 4.60
C ALA A 217 8.78 -9.40 5.34
N ILE A 218 7.72 -8.74 5.81
CA ILE A 218 7.83 -7.53 6.62
C ILE A 218 8.43 -7.86 8.00
N GLU A 219 7.97 -8.95 8.63
CA GLU A 219 8.52 -9.44 9.90
C GLU A 219 10.03 -9.67 9.77
N MET A 220 10.49 -10.36 8.72
CA MET A 220 11.92 -10.56 8.44
C MET A 220 12.71 -9.24 8.40
N ILE A 221 12.21 -8.22 7.68
CA ILE A 221 12.92 -6.93 7.53
C ILE A 221 12.98 -6.18 8.86
N VAL A 222 11.90 -6.15 9.62
CA VAL A 222 11.81 -5.37 10.87
C VAL A 222 12.52 -6.06 12.04
N GLU A 223 12.39 -7.38 12.16
CA GLU A 223 13.03 -8.16 13.22
C GLU A 223 14.55 -8.19 13.04
N SER A 224 15.00 -8.34 11.78
CA SER A 224 16.43 -8.41 11.43
C SER A 224 16.97 -7.09 10.87
N ALA A 225 16.43 -5.95 11.32
CA ALA A 225 16.70 -4.63 10.75
C ALA A 225 18.21 -4.27 10.68
N ASP A 226 19.01 -4.70 11.66
CA ASP A 226 20.46 -4.44 11.68
C ASP A 226 21.25 -5.32 10.69
N GLU A 227 20.71 -6.47 10.30
CA GLU A 227 21.37 -7.48 9.47
C GLU A 227 20.94 -7.41 7.99
N VAL A 228 19.70 -7.01 7.73
CA VAL A 228 19.14 -6.95 6.38
C VAL A 228 19.77 -5.83 5.57
N GLY A 229 20.04 -6.06 4.28
CA GLY A 229 20.64 -5.06 3.40
C GLY A 229 20.53 -5.43 1.93
N PHE A 230 21.18 -4.66 1.07
CA PHE A 230 21.29 -4.98 -0.36
C PHE A 230 22.39 -6.00 -0.61
N ASN A 231 22.11 -7.26 -0.26
CA ASN A 231 22.98 -8.40 -0.50
C ASN A 231 22.17 -9.61 -0.99
N ARG A 232 22.87 -10.61 -1.53
CA ARG A 232 22.23 -11.82 -2.09
C ARG A 232 21.33 -12.51 -1.07
N PHE A 233 21.82 -12.68 0.16
CA PHE A 233 21.10 -13.40 1.21
C PHE A 233 19.74 -12.74 1.48
N THR A 234 19.72 -11.44 1.74
CA THR A 234 18.48 -10.71 2.04
C THR A 234 17.50 -10.75 0.87
N VAL A 235 17.93 -10.40 -0.35
CA VAL A 235 17.00 -10.27 -1.48
C VAL A 235 16.49 -11.62 -1.97
N LEU A 236 17.31 -12.67 -1.95
CA LEU A 236 16.87 -14.02 -2.30
C LEU A 236 15.92 -14.61 -1.26
N ASN A 237 16.15 -14.39 0.04
CA ASN A 237 15.22 -14.85 1.08
C ASN A 237 13.91 -14.06 1.09
N LEU A 238 13.95 -12.75 0.80
CA LEU A 238 12.72 -11.98 0.57
C LEU A 238 11.91 -12.54 -0.59
N HIS A 239 12.57 -12.89 -1.70
CA HIS A 239 11.90 -13.58 -2.80
C HIS A 239 11.32 -14.92 -2.32
N ALA A 240 12.10 -15.75 -1.62
CA ALA A 240 11.65 -17.05 -1.14
C ALA A 240 10.37 -16.97 -0.30
N ILE A 241 10.34 -16.05 0.67
CA ILE A 241 9.16 -15.81 1.53
C ILE A 241 7.99 -15.28 0.69
N LEU A 242 8.21 -14.30 -0.18
CA LEU A 242 7.15 -13.70 -0.99
C LEU A 242 6.55 -14.67 -2.01
N SER A 243 7.34 -15.63 -2.50
CA SER A 243 6.96 -16.62 -3.49
C SER A 243 6.47 -17.95 -2.91
N ASP A 244 6.54 -18.12 -1.59
CA ASP A 244 6.21 -19.38 -0.93
C ASP A 244 4.79 -19.84 -1.27
N ASN A 245 4.67 -21.09 -1.72
CA ASN A 245 3.42 -21.72 -2.17
C ASN A 245 2.64 -20.96 -3.28
N LEU A 246 3.30 -20.07 -4.03
CA LEU A 246 2.69 -19.29 -5.12
C LEU A 246 3.34 -19.55 -6.49
N MET A 247 4.49 -20.24 -6.53
CA MET A 247 5.20 -20.52 -7.77
C MET A 247 4.67 -21.78 -8.46
N SER A 248 4.65 -21.78 -9.79
CA SER A 248 4.39 -23.00 -10.58
C SER A 248 5.49 -24.04 -10.41
N ASP A 249 6.74 -23.59 -10.29
CA ASP A 249 7.90 -24.41 -9.95
C ASP A 249 8.36 -24.06 -8.52
N PRO A 250 8.15 -24.95 -7.53
CA PRO A 250 8.60 -24.70 -6.16
C PRO A 250 10.12 -24.48 -6.03
N PHE A 251 10.92 -25.02 -6.95
CA PHE A 251 12.39 -24.87 -6.91
C PHE A 251 12.86 -23.48 -7.38
N ALA A 252 12.00 -22.70 -8.04
CA ALA A 252 12.30 -21.32 -8.43
C ALA A 252 12.27 -20.34 -7.23
N SER A 253 11.59 -20.73 -6.13
CA SER A 253 11.53 -19.92 -4.91
C SER A 253 12.92 -19.61 -4.37
N GLY A 254 13.19 -18.33 -4.09
CA GLY A 254 14.48 -17.85 -3.62
C GLY A 254 15.66 -17.97 -4.60
N ARG A 255 15.43 -18.23 -5.90
CA ARG A 255 16.49 -18.42 -6.90
C ARG A 255 16.34 -17.48 -8.08
N LEU A 256 17.48 -17.06 -8.63
CA LEU A 256 17.51 -16.36 -9.91
C LEU A 256 16.98 -17.28 -11.00
N ARG A 257 16.21 -16.73 -11.94
CA ARG A 257 15.64 -17.53 -13.03
C ARG A 257 16.71 -18.00 -14.01
N ALA A 258 16.51 -19.22 -14.51
CA ALA A 258 17.33 -19.80 -15.57
C ALA A 258 16.61 -19.80 -16.94
N ARG A 259 15.36 -19.35 -16.98
CA ARG A 259 14.52 -19.27 -18.18
C ARG A 259 14.09 -17.84 -18.48
N GLU A 260 13.67 -17.64 -19.73
CA GLU A 260 13.07 -16.39 -20.17
C GLU A 260 11.69 -16.19 -19.56
N VAL A 261 11.32 -14.93 -19.35
CA VAL A 261 10.00 -14.53 -18.87
C VAL A 261 9.47 -13.40 -19.74
N GLU A 262 8.16 -13.38 -19.93
CA GLU A 262 7.45 -12.30 -20.60
C GLU A 262 6.65 -11.49 -19.58
N ILE A 263 6.48 -10.21 -19.86
CA ILE A 263 5.64 -9.33 -19.05
C ILE A 263 4.44 -8.93 -19.89
N SER A 264 3.25 -9.32 -19.46
CA SER A 264 2.01 -8.94 -20.13
C SER A 264 1.79 -7.43 -20.12
N GLY A 265 1.29 -6.88 -21.23
CA GLY A 265 0.87 -5.47 -21.33
C GLY A 265 2.00 -4.47 -21.64
N THR A 266 3.20 -4.94 -21.94
CA THR A 266 4.36 -4.11 -22.31
C THR A 266 5.01 -4.56 -23.61
N VAL A 267 5.75 -3.65 -24.24
CA VAL A 267 6.64 -3.95 -25.38
C VAL A 267 8.09 -4.24 -24.94
N PHE A 268 8.32 -4.33 -23.62
CA PHE A 268 9.62 -4.61 -23.02
C PHE A 268 9.93 -6.10 -22.92
N PHE A 269 11.13 -6.48 -23.34
CA PHE A 269 11.70 -7.82 -23.24
C PHE A 269 12.83 -7.82 -22.19
N PRO A 270 12.65 -8.50 -21.04
CA PRO A 270 13.67 -8.60 -20.01
C PRO A 270 14.93 -9.34 -20.49
N LEU A 271 16.01 -9.19 -19.73
CA LEU A 271 17.28 -9.86 -20.03
C LEU A 271 17.12 -11.39 -19.98
N ALA A 272 17.43 -12.10 -21.07
CA ALA A 272 17.19 -13.55 -21.15
C ALA A 272 18.31 -14.42 -20.55
N VAL A 273 19.56 -13.98 -20.68
CA VAL A 273 20.75 -14.84 -20.46
C VAL A 273 21.04 -15.00 -18.95
N PRO A 274 20.96 -16.22 -18.36
CA PRO A 274 21.10 -16.41 -16.91
C PRO A 274 22.40 -15.88 -16.31
N GLN A 275 23.53 -16.04 -17.01
CA GLN A 275 24.81 -15.51 -16.57
C GLN A 275 24.79 -13.97 -16.48
N GLN A 276 24.20 -13.30 -17.48
CA GLN A 276 24.09 -11.84 -17.47
C GLN A 276 23.08 -11.35 -16.43
N ILE A 277 22.01 -12.11 -16.16
CA ILE A 277 21.08 -11.81 -15.06
C ILE A 277 21.82 -11.85 -13.73
N ALA A 278 22.63 -12.89 -13.48
CA ALA A 278 23.41 -12.99 -12.25
C ALA A 278 24.41 -11.83 -12.10
N GLU A 279 25.14 -11.49 -13.17
CA GLU A 279 26.06 -10.34 -13.19
C GLU A 279 25.34 -9.02 -12.90
N CYS A 280 24.22 -8.75 -13.59
CA CYS A 280 23.45 -7.53 -13.39
C CYS A 280 22.81 -7.49 -12.00
N PHE A 281 22.37 -8.62 -11.47
CA PHE A 281 21.81 -8.72 -10.12
C PHE A 281 22.86 -8.33 -9.07
N GLU A 282 24.08 -8.87 -9.15
CA GLU A 282 25.18 -8.43 -8.29
C GLU A 282 25.50 -6.95 -8.45
N ALA A 283 25.51 -6.45 -9.69
CA ALA A 283 25.76 -5.03 -9.94
C ALA A 283 24.68 -4.11 -9.34
N VAL A 284 23.40 -4.51 -9.40
CA VAL A 284 22.29 -3.80 -8.75
C VAL A 284 22.47 -3.78 -7.24
N LEU A 285 22.74 -4.94 -6.62
CA LEU A 285 22.93 -5.04 -5.17
C LEU A 285 24.13 -4.22 -4.69
N ASN A 286 25.28 -4.35 -5.37
CA ASN A 286 26.49 -3.62 -5.03
C ASN A 286 26.33 -2.11 -5.17
N LYS A 287 25.66 -1.63 -6.22
CA LYS A 287 25.37 -0.20 -6.38
C LYS A 287 24.40 0.28 -5.30
N ALA A 288 23.31 -0.47 -5.05
CA ALA A 288 22.36 -0.12 -4.01
C ALA A 288 23.02 -0.03 -2.64
N ALA A 289 23.86 -1.00 -2.26
CA ALA A 289 24.57 -1.02 -0.98
C ALA A 289 25.54 0.16 -0.78
N GLN A 290 25.99 0.81 -1.86
CA GLN A 290 26.88 1.97 -1.82
C GLN A 290 26.13 3.31 -1.77
N ILE A 291 24.81 3.34 -1.97
CA ILE A 291 24.03 4.60 -1.92
C ILE A 291 23.82 5.00 -0.46
N ASP A 292 24.24 6.21 -0.11
CA ASP A 292 24.20 6.72 1.27
C ASP A 292 22.81 7.22 1.69
N ASP A 293 22.12 7.94 0.79
CA ASP A 293 20.81 8.49 1.09
C ASP A 293 19.74 7.38 1.05
N PRO A 294 18.98 7.15 2.14
CA PRO A 294 18.05 6.03 2.23
C PRO A 294 16.89 6.12 1.23
N PHE A 295 16.49 7.32 0.82
CA PHE A 295 15.42 7.51 -0.17
C PHE A 295 15.91 7.25 -1.59
N GLU A 296 17.11 7.72 -1.93
CA GLU A 296 17.76 7.38 -3.19
C GLU A 296 18.00 5.88 -3.27
N GLN A 297 18.46 5.25 -2.18
CA GLN A 297 18.69 3.82 -2.08
C GLN A 297 17.40 3.01 -2.29
N ALA A 298 16.30 3.42 -1.65
CA ALA A 298 14.97 2.83 -1.83
C ALA A 298 14.46 2.97 -3.27
N PHE A 299 14.57 4.18 -3.84
CA PHE A 299 14.07 4.45 -5.17
C PHE A 299 14.91 3.75 -6.24
N PHE A 300 16.24 3.67 -6.07
CA PHE A 300 17.13 2.91 -6.94
C PHE A 300 16.75 1.44 -7.00
N SER A 301 16.47 0.80 -5.85
CA SER A 301 16.01 -0.59 -5.85
C SER A 301 14.64 -0.76 -6.51
N MET A 302 13.74 0.22 -6.32
CA MET A 302 12.44 0.22 -6.98
C MET A 302 12.51 0.32 -8.51
N VAL A 303 13.54 1.00 -9.02
CA VAL A 303 13.79 1.12 -10.46
C VAL A 303 14.42 -0.16 -11.02
N HIS A 304 15.54 -0.60 -10.45
CA HIS A 304 16.42 -1.57 -11.13
C HIS A 304 16.07 -3.03 -10.89
N LEU A 305 15.60 -3.42 -9.70
CA LEU A 305 15.20 -4.81 -9.44
C LEU A 305 14.06 -5.27 -10.36
N PRO A 306 12.92 -4.55 -10.46
CA PRO A 306 11.83 -5.00 -11.31
C PRO A 306 12.15 -4.77 -12.81
N TYR A 307 13.04 -3.84 -13.16
CA TYR A 307 13.53 -3.70 -14.55
C TYR A 307 14.38 -4.90 -14.99
N LEU A 308 15.24 -5.43 -14.11
CA LEU A 308 16.05 -6.62 -14.39
C LEU A 308 15.21 -7.90 -14.50
N GLN A 309 14.10 -7.99 -13.74
CA GLN A 309 13.30 -9.21 -13.58
C GLN A 309 14.19 -10.43 -13.22
N PRO A 310 14.92 -10.42 -12.10
CA PRO A 310 15.84 -11.52 -11.75
C PRO A 310 15.13 -12.84 -11.42
N PHE A 311 13.84 -12.81 -11.07
CA PHE A 311 13.05 -13.96 -10.67
C PHE A 311 12.01 -14.34 -11.71
N GLU A 312 11.49 -15.56 -11.64
CA GLU A 312 10.45 -16.03 -12.57
C GLU A 312 9.10 -15.30 -12.39
N ASP A 313 8.79 -14.90 -11.16
CA ASP A 313 7.66 -14.05 -10.81
C ASP A 313 8.02 -13.25 -9.53
N VAL A 314 7.10 -12.46 -8.96
CA VAL A 314 7.24 -11.79 -7.66
C VAL A 314 8.22 -10.60 -7.66
N ASN A 315 8.83 -10.27 -8.81
CA ASN A 315 9.82 -9.18 -8.95
C ASN A 315 9.33 -7.83 -8.41
N LYS A 316 8.08 -7.44 -8.73
CA LYS A 316 7.47 -6.19 -8.28
C LYS A 316 7.21 -6.16 -6.76
N ARG A 317 6.83 -7.30 -6.17
CA ARG A 317 6.63 -7.44 -4.71
C ARG A 317 7.97 -7.35 -3.98
N VAL A 318 8.99 -8.06 -4.44
CA VAL A 318 10.36 -7.97 -3.89
C VAL A 318 10.87 -6.54 -3.94
N SER A 319 10.65 -5.85 -5.06
CA SER A 319 11.02 -4.45 -5.24
C SER A 319 10.38 -3.52 -4.19
N ARG A 320 9.07 -3.63 -3.95
CA ARG A 320 8.37 -2.80 -2.94
C ARG A 320 8.83 -3.07 -1.51
N LEU A 321 9.18 -4.32 -1.18
CA LEU A 321 9.66 -4.69 0.15
C LEU A 321 11.11 -4.27 0.37
N THR A 322 11.97 -4.48 -0.62
CA THR A 322 13.38 -4.05 -0.57
C THR A 322 13.52 -2.52 -0.46
N ALA A 323 12.59 -1.76 -1.05
CA ALA A 323 12.52 -0.31 -0.89
C ALA A 323 12.35 0.15 0.58
N ASN A 324 11.80 -0.69 1.45
CA ASN A 324 11.62 -0.39 2.85
C ASN A 324 12.84 -0.69 3.72
N ILE A 325 13.78 -1.52 3.25
CA ILE A 325 15.02 -1.86 3.99
C ILE A 325 15.76 -0.61 4.47
N PRO A 326 16.12 0.36 3.60
CA PRO A 326 16.90 1.52 4.04
C PRO A 326 16.10 2.46 4.96
N LEU A 327 14.78 2.54 4.78
CA LEU A 327 13.90 3.36 5.61
C LEU A 327 13.82 2.79 7.02
N ILE A 328 13.60 1.48 7.15
CA ILE A 328 13.52 0.78 8.43
C ILE A 328 14.87 0.82 9.17
N ARG A 329 15.97 0.60 8.44
CA ARG A 329 17.33 0.69 9.00
C ARG A 329 17.63 2.04 9.63
N GLN A 330 17.20 3.12 8.99
CA GLN A 330 17.43 4.49 9.44
C GLN A 330 16.32 5.05 10.35
N ASN A 331 15.40 4.19 10.84
CA ASN A 331 14.23 4.60 11.62
C ASN A 331 13.37 5.68 10.95
N LEU A 332 13.34 5.72 9.62
CA LEU A 332 12.44 6.57 8.87
C LEU A 332 11.06 5.92 8.77
N CYS A 333 10.05 6.74 8.49
CA CYS A 333 8.72 6.22 8.21
C CYS A 333 8.78 5.22 7.04
N PRO A 334 8.20 4.02 7.14
CA PRO A 334 8.17 3.06 6.05
C PRO A 334 7.15 3.45 4.97
N LEU A 335 7.38 2.95 3.77
CA LEU A 335 6.52 3.10 2.61
C LEU A 335 5.48 1.97 2.57
N SER A 336 4.20 2.31 2.72
CA SER A 336 3.09 1.35 2.78
C SER A 336 2.37 1.11 1.46
N PHE A 337 2.55 1.98 0.46
CA PHE A 337 1.78 2.00 -0.80
C PHE A 337 0.26 2.15 -0.63
N ILE A 338 -0.22 2.52 0.56
CA ILE A 338 -1.63 2.77 0.81
C ILE A 338 -2.14 3.88 -0.13
N ASP A 339 -3.37 3.71 -0.61
CA ASP A 339 -4.05 4.65 -1.50
C ASP A 339 -3.38 4.89 -2.86
N VAL A 340 -2.26 4.21 -3.17
CA VAL A 340 -1.60 4.32 -4.47
C VAL A 340 -2.51 3.74 -5.56
N PRO A 341 -2.86 4.54 -6.58
CA PRO A 341 -3.61 4.04 -7.71
C PRO A 341 -2.79 3.01 -8.51
N GLU A 342 -3.36 1.85 -8.75
CA GLU A 342 -2.72 0.75 -9.50
C GLU A 342 -2.24 1.22 -10.87
N LYS A 343 -3.09 1.94 -11.61
CA LYS A 343 -2.74 2.49 -12.91
C LYS A 343 -1.51 3.40 -12.86
N ALA A 344 -1.40 4.26 -11.85
CA ALA A 344 -0.25 5.16 -11.73
C ALA A 344 1.05 4.38 -11.49
N TYR A 345 0.99 3.35 -10.63
CA TYR A 345 2.14 2.48 -10.36
C TYR A 345 2.56 1.67 -11.61
N VAL A 346 1.59 1.11 -12.34
CA VAL A 346 1.84 0.36 -13.59
C VAL A 346 2.43 1.29 -14.65
N ASP A 347 1.81 2.44 -14.92
CA ASP A 347 2.31 3.42 -15.89
C ASP A 347 3.75 3.86 -15.54
N GLY A 348 4.03 4.14 -14.26
CA GLY A 348 5.37 4.51 -13.79
C GLY A 348 6.40 3.40 -13.99
N THR A 349 6.03 2.16 -13.69
CA THR A 349 6.88 0.98 -13.92
C THR A 349 7.17 0.79 -15.42
N LEU A 350 6.14 0.91 -16.26
CA LEU A 350 6.28 0.85 -17.73
C LEU A 350 7.18 1.96 -18.27
N GLY A 351 7.13 3.15 -17.67
CA GLY A 351 8.04 4.25 -18.02
C GLY A 351 9.51 3.82 -17.92
N VAL A 352 9.87 3.14 -16.84
CA VAL A 352 11.22 2.60 -16.65
C VAL A 352 11.52 1.51 -17.68
N TYR A 353 10.59 0.58 -17.86
CA TYR A 353 10.80 -0.61 -18.70
C TYR A 353 10.97 -0.24 -20.18
N GLU A 354 10.13 0.64 -20.68
CA GLU A 354 10.01 0.93 -22.11
C GLU A 354 10.90 2.09 -22.55
N THR A 355 11.21 3.02 -21.64
CA THR A 355 11.88 4.29 -21.99
C THR A 355 13.14 4.57 -21.17
N ASN A 356 13.41 3.78 -20.12
CA ASN A 356 14.45 4.06 -19.11
C ASN A 356 14.37 5.47 -18.48
N ARG A 357 13.18 6.07 -18.49
CA ARG A 357 12.84 7.31 -17.79
C ARG A 357 12.20 6.97 -16.44
N VAL A 358 12.68 7.61 -15.38
CA VAL A 358 12.30 7.33 -13.99
C VAL A 358 11.29 8.33 -13.44
N GLU A 359 11.01 9.40 -14.16
CA GLU A 359 10.30 10.58 -13.67
C GLU A 359 8.86 10.25 -13.23
N LEU A 360 8.15 9.44 -14.00
CA LEU A 360 6.78 9.03 -13.65
C LEU A 360 6.76 8.12 -12.41
N LEU A 361 7.66 7.13 -12.33
CA LEU A 361 7.77 6.27 -11.15
C LEU A 361 8.21 7.08 -9.92
N ARG A 362 9.07 8.08 -10.10
CA ARG A 362 9.51 9.00 -9.05
C ARG A 362 8.34 9.80 -8.48
N ASP A 363 7.47 10.33 -9.35
CA ASP A 363 6.29 11.08 -8.92
C ASP A 363 5.35 10.20 -8.08
N VAL A 364 5.13 8.94 -8.51
CA VAL A 364 4.38 7.94 -7.75
C VAL A 364 5.05 7.63 -6.41
N PHE A 365 6.36 7.43 -6.39
CA PHE A 365 7.12 7.13 -5.18
C PHE A 365 7.03 8.25 -4.14
N ILE A 366 7.25 9.50 -4.55
CA ILE A 366 7.18 10.66 -3.67
C ILE A 366 5.76 10.81 -3.10
N TRP A 367 4.75 10.70 -3.95
CA TRP A 367 3.35 10.78 -3.51
C TRP A 367 2.99 9.65 -2.54
N ALA A 368 3.39 8.42 -2.84
CA ALA A 368 3.14 7.25 -2.00
C ALA A 368 3.83 7.38 -0.63
N TYR A 369 5.02 7.98 -0.61
CA TYR A 369 5.76 8.22 0.62
C TYR A 369 5.12 9.29 1.49
N GLU A 370 4.76 10.44 0.91
CA GLU A 370 4.01 11.50 1.59
C GLU A 370 2.74 10.93 2.22
N ARG A 371 1.99 10.12 1.46
CA ARG A 371 0.75 9.49 1.92
C ARG A 371 0.99 8.53 3.07
N SER A 372 2.06 7.74 3.02
CA SER A 372 2.45 6.83 4.11
C SER A 372 2.79 7.62 5.37
N CYS A 373 3.58 8.70 5.27
CA CYS A 373 3.95 9.53 6.40
C CYS A 373 2.72 10.17 7.06
N GLN A 374 1.83 10.79 6.29
CA GLN A 374 0.58 11.38 6.81
C GLN A 374 -0.24 10.37 7.62
N ARG A 375 -0.31 9.13 7.13
CA ARG A 375 -1.05 8.06 7.78
C ARG A 375 -0.44 7.65 9.11
N TYR A 376 0.87 7.40 9.16
CA TYR A 376 1.52 6.95 10.39
C TYR A 376 1.72 8.07 11.42
N LEU A 377 1.84 9.33 10.97
CA LEU A 377 1.81 10.49 11.87
C LEU A 377 0.47 10.63 12.60
N ALA A 378 -0.66 10.49 11.88
CA ALA A 378 -1.99 10.52 12.50
C ALA A 378 -2.18 9.39 13.52
N ILE A 379 -1.60 8.23 13.26
CA ILE A 379 -1.65 7.08 14.18
C ILE A 379 -0.85 7.38 15.46
N ARG A 380 0.36 7.93 15.36
CA ARG A 380 1.16 8.29 16.56
C ARG A 380 0.44 9.32 17.44
N GLN A 381 -0.27 10.28 16.87
CA GLN A 381 -1.06 11.23 17.67
C GLN A 381 -2.23 10.56 18.42
N SER A 382 -2.69 9.40 17.95
CA SER A 382 -3.75 8.62 18.59
C SER A 382 -3.23 7.56 19.58
N ILE A 383 -2.01 7.05 19.36
CA ILE A 383 -1.31 6.14 20.28
C ILE A 383 -0.48 7.02 21.22
N GLY A 384 -1.06 7.42 22.35
CA GLY A 384 -0.30 8.14 23.38
C GLY A 384 1.01 7.40 23.68
N GLU A 385 2.11 8.14 23.88
CA GLU A 385 3.40 7.52 24.17
C GLU A 385 3.25 6.62 25.41
N PRO A 386 3.73 5.36 25.37
CA PRO A 386 3.76 4.51 26.55
C PRO A 386 4.51 5.27 27.64
N ASP A 387 3.81 5.63 28.71
CA ASP A 387 4.36 6.39 29.81
C ASP A 387 5.56 5.61 30.39
N ALA A 388 6.77 6.08 30.08
CA ALA A 388 8.02 5.41 30.43
C ALA A 388 8.15 5.22 31.95
N PHE A 389 7.57 6.15 32.72
CA PHE A 389 7.49 6.07 34.16
C PHE A 389 6.60 4.90 34.61
N ARG A 390 5.43 4.74 33.99
CA ARG A 390 4.53 3.59 34.24
C ARG A 390 5.12 2.26 33.80
N LEU A 391 5.94 2.25 32.75
CA LEU A 391 6.70 1.07 32.33
C LEU A 391 7.76 0.68 33.37
N LYS A 392 8.56 1.64 33.85
CA LYS A 392 9.59 1.44 34.89
C LYS A 392 8.97 0.87 36.17
N TYR A 393 7.83 1.42 36.60
CA TYR A 393 7.20 1.10 37.89
C TYR A 393 5.96 0.21 37.79
N ARG A 394 5.73 -0.47 36.66
CA ARG A 394 4.49 -1.21 36.39
C ARG A 394 4.07 -2.17 37.52
N ASN A 395 5.01 -2.96 38.01
CA ASN A 395 4.72 -3.95 39.05
C ASN A 395 4.44 -3.29 40.40
N ALA A 396 5.21 -2.25 40.75
CA ALA A 396 5.00 -1.45 41.96
C ALA A 396 3.63 -0.75 41.93
N LEU A 397 3.26 -0.16 40.78
CA LEU A 397 1.96 0.47 40.59
C LEU A 397 0.82 -0.53 40.84
N ILE A 398 0.91 -1.73 40.26
CA ILE A 398 -0.08 -2.79 40.47
C ILE A 398 -0.15 -3.21 41.94
N GLN A 399 0.99 -3.38 42.60
CA GLN A 399 1.04 -3.77 44.01
C GLN A 399 0.41 -2.73 44.93
N VAL A 400 0.76 -1.46 44.78
CA VAL A 400 0.24 -0.39 45.64
C VAL A 400 -1.27 -0.21 45.44
N VAL A 401 -1.78 -0.28 44.19
CA VAL A 401 -3.23 -0.27 43.95
C VAL A 401 -3.92 -1.48 44.61
N GLN A 402 -3.31 -2.66 44.55
CA GLN A 402 -3.84 -3.85 45.25
C GLN A 402 -3.86 -3.67 46.77
N GLU A 403 -2.81 -3.13 47.35
CA GLU A 403 -2.69 -2.92 48.80
C GLU A 403 -3.70 -1.89 49.29
N VAL A 404 -3.91 -0.79 48.55
CA VAL A 404 -4.94 0.20 48.86
C VAL A 404 -6.32 -0.45 48.88
N ILE A 405 -6.66 -1.26 47.87
CA ILE A 405 -8.00 -1.83 47.71
C ILE A 405 -8.25 -2.98 48.67
N ARG A 406 -7.30 -3.93 48.79
CA ARG A 406 -7.41 -5.06 49.73
C ARG A 406 -7.32 -4.61 51.18
N GLY A 407 -6.57 -3.54 51.45
CA GLY A 407 -6.45 -2.92 52.77
C GLY A 407 -7.64 -2.04 53.16
N GLY A 408 -8.57 -1.78 52.24
CA GLY A 408 -9.71 -0.90 52.49
C GLY A 408 -9.31 0.56 52.73
N LEU A 409 -8.16 0.99 52.22
CA LEU A 409 -7.63 2.35 52.38
C LEU A 409 -8.32 3.32 51.42
N ALA A 410 -8.32 4.61 51.78
CA ALA A 410 -8.91 5.65 50.93
C ALA A 410 -8.04 5.99 49.71
N GLY A 411 -6.74 5.68 49.75
CA GLY A 411 -5.80 6.04 48.69
C GLY A 411 -5.41 7.52 48.76
N THR A 412 -5.35 8.08 49.96
CA THR A 412 -4.84 9.43 50.17
C THR A 412 -3.35 9.51 49.85
N ARG A 413 -2.86 10.72 49.56
CA ARG A 413 -1.46 10.97 49.20
C ARG A 413 -0.48 10.34 50.21
N GLY A 414 -0.73 10.57 51.50
CA GLY A 414 0.14 10.04 52.58
C GLY A 414 0.09 8.51 52.73
N GLU A 415 -1.06 7.88 52.48
CA GLU A 415 -1.17 6.41 52.47
C GLU A 415 -0.35 5.82 51.31
N ILE A 416 -0.48 6.39 50.11
CA ILE A 416 0.26 5.94 48.92
C ILE A 416 1.77 6.20 49.09
N GLU A 417 2.17 7.36 49.62
CA GLU A 417 3.58 7.67 49.91
C GLU A 417 4.20 6.63 50.85
N THR A 418 3.47 6.22 51.88
CA THR A 418 3.94 5.19 52.84
C THR A 418 4.14 3.84 52.16
N LEU A 419 3.22 3.43 51.27
CA LEU A 419 3.34 2.18 50.51
C LEU A 419 4.46 2.24 49.44
N ALA A 420 4.74 3.42 48.92
CA ALA A 420 5.73 3.64 47.85
C ALA A 420 7.18 3.74 48.35
N GLN A 421 7.41 4.07 49.64
CA GLN A 421 8.74 4.36 50.22
C GLN A 421 9.82 3.29 49.97
N ASN A 422 9.43 2.02 49.78
CA ASN A 422 10.36 0.91 49.53
C ASN A 422 10.29 0.34 48.11
N GLN A 423 9.49 0.94 47.22
CA GLN A 423 9.25 0.43 45.86
C GLN A 423 9.77 1.37 44.76
N VAL A 424 10.14 2.60 45.12
CA VAL A 424 10.48 3.69 44.20
C VAL A 424 11.68 4.46 44.72
N GLU A 425 12.48 5.05 43.83
CA GLU A 425 13.59 5.93 44.22
C GLU A 425 13.05 7.19 44.91
N ALA A 426 13.75 7.69 45.94
CA ALA A 426 13.29 8.82 46.75
C ALA A 426 12.96 10.08 45.93
N ALA A 427 13.64 10.30 44.81
CA ALA A 427 13.40 11.42 43.90
C ALA A 427 12.11 11.30 43.07
N GLU A 428 11.58 10.08 42.92
CA GLU A 428 10.45 9.75 42.03
C GLU A 428 9.15 9.43 42.79
N VAL A 429 9.18 9.40 44.13
CA VAL A 429 8.02 9.08 44.99
C VAL A 429 6.83 9.99 44.74
N SER A 430 7.05 11.31 44.59
CA SER A 430 5.94 12.25 44.36
C SER A 430 5.21 11.95 43.04
N SER A 431 5.96 11.73 41.96
CA SER A 431 5.38 11.39 40.65
C SER A 431 4.69 10.02 40.67
N PHE A 432 5.22 9.07 41.43
CA PHE A 432 4.59 7.76 41.62
C PHE A 432 3.23 7.88 42.32
N VAL A 433 3.17 8.72 43.34
CA VAL A 433 1.93 8.97 44.08
C VAL A 433 0.88 9.63 43.20
N ASP A 434 1.27 10.64 42.42
CA ASP A 434 0.37 11.30 41.46
C ASP A 434 -0.20 10.30 40.44
N ALA A 435 0.61 9.36 39.96
CA ALA A 435 0.18 8.31 39.04
C ALA A 435 -0.84 7.34 39.67
N ILE A 436 -0.60 6.87 40.91
CA ILE A 436 -1.54 6.02 41.65
C ILE A 436 -2.84 6.76 41.95
N GLN A 437 -2.77 8.04 42.34
CA GLN A 437 -3.96 8.85 42.61
C GLN A 437 -4.82 8.97 41.34
N SER A 438 -4.19 9.27 40.19
CA SER A 438 -4.88 9.25 38.89
C SER A 438 -5.48 7.87 38.55
N ASP A 439 -4.82 6.78 38.95
CA ASP A 439 -5.28 5.42 38.67
C ASP A 439 -6.49 5.01 39.49
N LEU A 440 -6.49 5.34 40.78
CA LEU A 440 -7.62 5.14 41.69
C LEU A 440 -8.81 6.03 41.29
N ASP A 441 -8.52 7.25 40.85
CA ASP A 441 -9.53 8.20 40.38
C ASP A 441 -10.29 7.74 39.13
N GLN A 442 -9.61 6.98 38.28
CA GLN A 442 -10.14 6.40 37.05
C GLN A 442 -10.42 4.90 37.18
N LEU A 443 -10.45 4.36 38.40
CA LEU A 443 -10.72 2.94 38.62
C LEU A 443 -12.23 2.66 38.60
N TYR A 444 -12.64 1.73 37.75
CA TYR A 444 -14.04 1.31 37.63
C TYR A 444 -14.14 -0.16 37.21
N LEU A 445 -15.38 -0.67 37.15
CA LEU A 445 -15.64 -2.10 36.90
C LEU A 445 -14.94 -2.63 35.63
N GLY A 446 -14.94 -1.83 34.56
CA GLY A 446 -14.38 -2.20 33.26
C GLY A 446 -12.85 -2.21 33.18
N ASN A 447 -12.13 -1.71 34.20
CA ASN A 447 -10.68 -1.65 34.16
C ASN A 447 -9.97 -2.24 35.39
N VAL A 448 -10.70 -2.75 36.39
CA VAL A 448 -10.10 -3.27 37.64
C VAL A 448 -9.17 -4.48 37.45
N ALA A 449 -9.43 -5.31 36.42
CA ALA A 449 -8.60 -6.47 36.09
C ALA A 449 -7.16 -6.10 35.71
N ARG A 450 -6.90 -4.85 35.27
CA ARG A 450 -5.54 -4.37 34.95
C ARG A 450 -4.58 -4.42 36.14
N TYR A 451 -5.13 -4.31 37.34
CA TYR A 451 -4.40 -4.41 38.60
C TYR A 451 -4.47 -5.80 39.22
N ARG A 452 -4.91 -6.82 38.48
CA ARG A 452 -5.05 -8.22 38.95
C ARG A 452 -5.92 -8.35 40.20
N LEU A 453 -6.94 -7.49 40.30
CA LEU A 453 -7.96 -7.54 41.35
C LEU A 453 -9.18 -8.31 40.86
N ARG A 454 -9.79 -9.07 41.76
CA ARG A 454 -11.06 -9.76 41.55
C ARG A 454 -12.21 -8.78 41.70
N LEU A 455 -13.34 -9.09 41.05
CA LEU A 455 -14.57 -8.31 41.18
C LEU A 455 -14.98 -8.13 42.65
N SER A 456 -14.95 -9.20 43.43
CA SER A 456 -15.28 -9.14 44.86
C SER A 456 -14.37 -8.19 45.63
N GLU A 457 -13.07 -8.15 45.33
CA GLU A 457 -12.12 -7.25 46.03
C GLU A 457 -12.45 -5.77 45.75
N PHE A 458 -12.81 -5.45 44.51
CA PHE A 458 -13.24 -4.09 44.13
C PHE A 458 -14.60 -3.71 44.73
N GLU A 459 -15.56 -4.65 44.75
CA GLU A 459 -16.89 -4.38 45.31
C GLU A 459 -16.86 -4.12 46.81
N HIS A 460 -15.93 -4.74 47.55
CA HIS A 460 -15.77 -4.53 48.99
C HIS A 460 -15.00 -3.25 49.32
N TRP A 461 -14.43 -2.57 48.32
CA TRP A 461 -13.70 -1.33 48.55
C TRP A 461 -14.66 -0.15 48.83
N PRO A 462 -14.62 0.47 50.03
CA PRO A 462 -15.60 1.49 50.42
C PRO A 462 -15.50 2.80 49.63
N PHE A 463 -14.34 3.06 49.03
CA PHE A 463 -14.01 4.31 48.34
C PHE A 463 -14.11 4.21 46.82
N LYS A 464 -14.70 3.12 46.31
CA LYS A 464 -14.96 2.95 44.88
C LYS A 464 -15.83 4.09 44.36
N ARG A 465 -15.44 4.69 43.23
CA ARG A 465 -16.23 5.73 42.58
C ARG A 465 -17.41 5.11 41.86
N ALA A 466 -18.56 5.77 41.89
CA ALA A 466 -19.72 5.36 41.11
C ALA A 466 -19.41 5.52 39.60
N ASP A 467 -19.84 4.55 38.78
CA ASP A 467 -19.70 4.64 37.32
C ASP A 467 -20.35 5.94 36.82
N ALA A 468 -19.54 6.89 36.37
CA ALA A 468 -20.00 8.10 35.71
C ALA A 468 -20.34 7.81 34.23
N VAL A 469 -21.12 6.75 33.97
CA VAL A 469 -21.67 6.43 32.65
C VAL A 469 -23.15 6.11 32.79
N SER A 470 -23.93 7.18 32.94
CA SER A 470 -25.32 7.24 32.53
C SER A 470 -25.58 8.64 32.02
N ARG A 471 -25.11 8.91 30.80
CA ARG A 471 -25.62 9.94 29.88
C ARG A 471 -25.12 9.69 28.48
#